data_AF-A0A6B3SQP7-F1
#
_entry.id   AF-A0A6B3SQP7-F1
#
_cell.length_a   1.000
_cell.length_b   1.000
_cell.length_c   1.000
_cell.angle_alpha   90.00
_cell.angle_beta   90.00
_cell.angle_gamma   90.00
#
_symmetry.space_group_name_H-M   'P 1'
#
loop_
_entity.id
_entity.type
_entity.pdbx_description
1 polymer ?
#
loop_
_entity_poly.entity_id
_entity_poly.type
_entity_poly.pdbx_seq_one_letter_code
_entity_poly.pdbx_strand_id
1 'polypeptide(L)'
;MSDEGFLPERARWPARIAGVTMLALMAAGAWQMADAVRRQTAPSTSRADFLEGRTTAALEKSLAEALPSRDAAIALANGLRYRLLGGAPEAVRTGHDGMLFLTEEMTWRRDAWRNQAARISLLAGTSASLQKQGVALVVVLVPDKARMLQQQVRGGYPAVLSARYQRAAADLRAAGVAVVTLDDALQPRAGQAYYGSDTHWNQRGAHAAADAVAKQVGGMMQFSERAQFRTSETGGPAPRVGDLVKMMGLANAPGWLRPPIDSEAPLQTEQVGAKDVGAAGLFGATAVPVTLVGTSYSLRANFHGFLQEALGVSVLNAARDGAGFLQSIEEYLRNEAFQSDKPKLIIWEVPERFLQAPLGGEKGFFARTGLGPAGD
;
A
#
# COMPACT_ATOMS: atom_id res chain seq x y z
N MET A 1 -13.48 -46.69 16.36
CA MET A 1 -14.38 -46.57 15.20
C MET A 1 -14.22 -45.17 14.66
N SER A 2 -13.84 -45.11 13.40
CA SER A 2 -13.50 -43.92 12.61
C SER A 2 -14.76 -43.14 12.24
N ASP A 3 -14.85 -41.88 12.68
CA ASP A 3 -15.81 -40.93 12.12
C ASP A 3 -15.09 -40.11 11.03
N GLU A 4 -15.36 -40.50 9.79
CA GLU A 4 -14.96 -39.76 8.59
C GLU A 4 -15.69 -38.42 8.52
N GLY A 5 -14.92 -37.37 8.23
CA GLY A 5 -15.40 -36.01 8.09
C GLY A 5 -16.38 -35.84 6.94
N PHE A 6 -17.63 -35.52 7.28
CA PHE A 6 -18.62 -35.02 6.33
C PHE A 6 -18.41 -33.50 6.17
N LEU A 7 -17.65 -33.10 5.15
CA LEU A 7 -17.68 -31.71 4.71
C LEU A 7 -19.06 -31.41 4.08
N PRO A 8 -19.73 -30.32 4.45
CA PRO A 8 -21.05 -29.99 3.92
C PRO A 8 -21.00 -29.81 2.39
N GLU A 9 -22.04 -30.28 1.70
CA GLU A 9 -22.17 -30.35 0.23
C GLU A 9 -21.82 -29.05 -0.53
N ARG A 10 -21.91 -27.89 0.13
CA ARG A 10 -21.57 -26.58 -0.44
C ARG A 10 -20.06 -26.33 -0.59
N ALA A 11 -19.21 -27.11 0.07
CA ALA A 11 -17.74 -27.02 -0.05
C ALA A 11 -17.17 -27.81 -1.25
N ARG A 12 -17.95 -28.67 -1.90
CA ARG A 12 -17.49 -29.54 -3.02
C ARG A 12 -17.53 -28.84 -4.38
N TRP A 13 -18.33 -27.79 -4.51
CA TRP A 13 -18.49 -27.01 -5.74
C TRP A 13 -17.24 -26.22 -6.16
N PRO A 14 -16.54 -25.47 -5.28
CA PRO A 14 -15.32 -24.76 -5.66
C PRO A 14 -14.17 -25.72 -6.02
N ALA A 15 -14.07 -26.88 -5.39
CA ALA A 15 -13.04 -27.88 -5.70
C ALA A 15 -13.26 -28.57 -7.06
N ARG A 16 -14.52 -28.89 -7.41
CA ARG A 16 -14.86 -29.47 -8.71
C ARG A 16 -14.66 -28.47 -9.85
N ILE A 17 -15.03 -27.20 -9.65
CA ILE A 17 -14.82 -26.16 -10.66
C ILE A 17 -13.33 -25.84 -10.80
N ALA A 18 -12.56 -25.80 -9.71
CA ALA A 18 -11.10 -25.69 -9.77
C ALA A 18 -10.47 -26.88 -10.53
N GLY A 19 -10.93 -28.11 -10.28
CA GLY A 19 -10.50 -29.30 -11.00
C GLY A 19 -10.83 -29.26 -12.49
N VAL A 20 -12.04 -28.84 -12.86
CA VAL A 20 -12.47 -28.66 -14.27
C VAL A 20 -11.66 -27.54 -14.94
N THR A 21 -11.40 -26.44 -14.23
CA THR A 21 -10.59 -25.32 -14.76
C THR A 21 -9.14 -25.76 -14.99
N MET A 22 -8.56 -26.51 -14.07
CA MET A 22 -7.22 -27.08 -14.21
C MET A 22 -7.15 -28.09 -15.37
N LEU A 23 -8.14 -28.98 -15.49
CA LEU A 23 -8.24 -29.92 -16.61
C LEU A 23 -8.42 -29.19 -17.96
N ALA A 24 -9.21 -28.12 -18.00
CA ALA A 24 -9.39 -27.32 -19.20
C ALA A 24 -8.10 -26.58 -19.60
N LEU A 25 -7.35 -26.04 -18.63
CA LEU A 25 -6.04 -25.41 -18.88
C LEU A 25 -5.00 -26.44 -19.34
N MET A 26 -4.98 -27.63 -18.73
CA MET A 26 -4.10 -28.73 -19.16
C MET A 26 -4.47 -29.23 -20.56
N ALA A 27 -5.75 -29.38 -20.86
CA ALA A 27 -6.23 -29.78 -22.18
C ALA A 27 -5.95 -28.71 -23.24
N ALA A 28 -6.10 -27.42 -22.91
CA ALA A 28 -5.72 -26.31 -23.79
C ALA A 28 -4.22 -26.28 -24.03
N GLY A 29 -3.39 -26.49 -23.00
CA GLY A 29 -1.94 -26.60 -23.13
C GLY A 29 -1.52 -27.82 -23.99
N ALA A 30 -2.15 -28.97 -23.77
CA ALA A 30 -1.92 -30.18 -24.57
C ALA A 30 -2.38 -30.01 -26.03
N TRP A 31 -3.49 -29.31 -26.25
CA TRP A 31 -3.98 -28.99 -27.59
C TRP A 31 -3.07 -28.00 -28.31
N GLN A 32 -2.58 -26.96 -27.63
CA GLN A 32 -1.61 -26.02 -28.18
C GLN A 32 -0.28 -26.71 -28.52
N MET A 33 0.19 -27.63 -27.67
CA MET A 33 1.34 -28.50 -27.99
C MET A 33 1.08 -29.34 -29.24
N ALA A 34 -0.09 -29.99 -29.31
CA ALA A 34 -0.46 -30.84 -30.45
C ALA A 34 -0.67 -30.04 -31.75
N ASP A 35 -1.14 -28.80 -31.66
CA ASP A 35 -1.34 -27.88 -32.77
C ASP A 35 -0.01 -27.28 -33.24
N ALA A 36 0.88 -26.91 -32.32
CA ALA A 36 2.26 -26.51 -32.65
C ALA A 36 3.02 -27.63 -33.37
N VAL A 37 2.83 -28.89 -32.96
CA VAL A 37 3.37 -30.07 -33.64
C VAL A 37 2.72 -30.29 -35.01
N ARG A 38 1.41 -30.02 -35.17
CA ARG A 38 0.69 -30.19 -36.45
C ARG A 38 0.96 -29.10 -37.48
N ARG A 39 1.20 -27.86 -37.05
CA ARG A 39 1.48 -26.71 -37.93
C ARG A 39 2.94 -26.64 -38.39
N GLN A 40 3.80 -27.58 -37.95
CA GLN A 40 5.07 -27.81 -38.60
C GLN A 40 4.83 -28.26 -40.05
N THR A 41 5.16 -27.42 -41.03
CA THR A 41 5.65 -27.93 -42.30
C THR A 41 6.85 -28.82 -41.98
N ALA A 42 6.78 -30.10 -42.36
CA ALA A 42 7.74 -31.14 -42.00
C ALA A 42 9.18 -30.59 -41.95
N PRO A 43 9.88 -30.68 -40.80
CA PRO A 43 11.24 -30.20 -40.72
C PRO A 43 12.09 -30.96 -41.73
N SER A 44 13.02 -30.26 -42.38
CA SER A 44 14.12 -30.86 -43.16
C SER A 44 14.71 -32.03 -42.38
N THR A 45 14.45 -33.26 -42.80
CA THR A 45 14.93 -34.50 -42.16
C THR A 45 16.35 -34.82 -42.63
N SER A 46 17.25 -33.84 -42.64
CA SER A 46 18.66 -34.09 -42.95
C SER A 46 19.40 -34.46 -41.65
N ARG A 47 20.28 -35.47 -41.69
CA ARG A 47 21.09 -35.89 -40.52
C ARG A 47 22.02 -34.77 -40.02
N ALA A 48 22.39 -33.83 -40.89
CA ALA A 48 23.22 -32.67 -40.55
C ALA A 48 22.47 -31.69 -39.64
N ASP A 49 21.21 -31.38 -39.93
CA ASP A 49 20.40 -30.44 -39.13
C ASP A 49 20.08 -30.96 -37.72
N PHE A 50 20.08 -32.28 -37.54
CA PHE A 50 19.93 -32.93 -36.24
C PHE A 50 21.22 -32.90 -35.40
N LEU A 51 22.37 -33.18 -36.02
CA LEU A 51 23.68 -33.14 -35.36
C LEU A 51 24.12 -31.71 -35.00
N GLU A 52 23.67 -30.71 -35.75
CA GLU A 52 23.95 -29.28 -35.52
C GLU A 52 22.96 -28.61 -34.54
N GLY A 53 21.96 -29.33 -33.99
CA GLY A 53 21.02 -28.80 -33.01
C GLY A 53 19.99 -27.78 -33.54
N ARG A 54 19.92 -27.57 -34.86
CA ARG A 54 19.03 -26.58 -35.51
C ARG A 54 17.56 -26.98 -35.45
N THR A 55 17.28 -28.27 -35.41
CA THR A 55 15.93 -28.83 -35.19
C THR A 55 15.40 -28.52 -33.78
N THR A 56 16.26 -28.62 -32.76
CA THR A 56 15.94 -28.27 -31.37
C THR A 56 15.72 -26.77 -31.21
N ALA A 57 16.57 -25.93 -31.82
CA ALA A 57 16.42 -24.47 -31.76
C ALA A 57 15.16 -23.97 -32.48
N ALA A 58 14.77 -24.58 -33.60
CA ALA A 58 13.53 -24.24 -34.31
C ALA A 58 12.27 -24.69 -33.54
N LEU A 59 12.36 -25.82 -32.82
CA LEU A 59 11.31 -26.31 -31.93
C LEU A 59 11.18 -25.43 -30.67
N GLU A 60 12.29 -25.04 -30.05
CA GLU A 60 12.28 -24.10 -28.92
C GLU A 60 11.70 -22.75 -29.33
N LYS A 61 12.05 -22.24 -30.53
CA LYS A 61 11.54 -20.98 -31.05
C LYS A 61 10.03 -21.04 -31.32
N SER A 62 9.53 -22.09 -31.97
CA SER A 62 8.08 -22.23 -32.23
C SER A 62 7.27 -22.46 -30.95
N LEU A 63 7.84 -23.15 -29.97
CA LEU A 63 7.20 -23.34 -28.66
C LEU A 63 7.18 -22.05 -27.83
N ALA A 64 8.24 -21.25 -27.88
CA ALA A 64 8.30 -19.93 -27.26
C ALA A 64 7.38 -18.91 -27.94
N GLU A 65 7.15 -19.04 -29.25
CA GLU A 65 6.22 -18.20 -30.02
C GLU A 65 4.74 -18.60 -29.82
N ALA A 66 4.45 -19.87 -29.56
CA ALA A 66 3.08 -20.39 -29.40
C ALA A 66 2.54 -20.31 -27.96
N LEU A 67 3.42 -20.36 -26.95
CA LEU A 67 3.01 -20.24 -25.56
C LEU A 67 2.83 -18.75 -25.21
N PRO A 68 1.67 -18.33 -24.65
CA PRO A 68 1.61 -17.03 -24.00
C PRO A 68 2.77 -16.96 -23.01
N SER A 69 3.45 -15.80 -22.92
CA SER A 69 4.48 -15.60 -21.90
C SER A 69 3.93 -16.09 -20.56
N ARG A 70 4.79 -16.66 -19.71
CA ARG A 70 4.39 -17.19 -18.39
C ARG A 70 3.44 -16.23 -17.66
N ASP A 71 3.68 -14.92 -17.78
CA ASP A 71 2.87 -13.87 -17.18
C ASP A 71 1.49 -13.70 -17.83
N ALA A 72 1.37 -13.83 -19.16
CA ALA A 72 0.08 -13.82 -19.84
C ALA A 72 -0.77 -15.06 -19.48
N ALA A 73 -0.14 -16.23 -19.34
CA ALA A 73 -0.83 -17.43 -18.86
C ALA A 73 -1.33 -17.27 -17.41
N ILE A 74 -0.49 -16.73 -16.52
CA ILE A 74 -0.86 -16.42 -15.13
C ILE A 74 -1.98 -15.39 -15.08
N ALA A 75 -1.89 -14.31 -15.86
CA ALA A 75 -2.91 -13.27 -15.91
C ALA A 75 -4.25 -13.80 -16.44
N LEU A 76 -4.23 -14.68 -17.45
CA LEU A 76 -5.45 -15.34 -17.95
C LEU A 76 -6.06 -16.24 -16.86
N ALA A 77 -5.26 -17.09 -16.22
CA ALA A 77 -5.74 -17.98 -15.17
C ALA A 77 -6.32 -17.21 -13.97
N ASN A 78 -5.63 -16.16 -13.50
CA ASN A 78 -6.10 -15.31 -12.42
C ASN A 78 -7.34 -14.51 -12.83
N GLY A 79 -7.42 -14.07 -14.08
CA GLY A 79 -8.56 -13.32 -14.60
C GLY A 79 -9.81 -14.19 -14.71
N LEU A 80 -9.66 -15.42 -15.19
CA LEU A 80 -10.74 -16.41 -15.21
C LEU A 80 -11.19 -16.76 -13.78
N ARG A 81 -10.25 -16.97 -12.85
CA ARG A 81 -10.57 -17.17 -11.42
C ARG A 81 -11.38 -16.00 -10.86
N TYR A 82 -10.99 -14.77 -11.16
CA TYR A 82 -11.72 -13.58 -10.73
C TYR A 82 -13.13 -13.52 -11.34
N ARG A 83 -13.26 -13.73 -12.66
CA ARG A 83 -14.53 -13.57 -13.36
C ARG A 83 -15.53 -14.69 -13.09
N LEU A 84 -15.07 -15.93 -13.00
CA LEU A 84 -15.94 -17.09 -12.80
C LEU A 84 -16.27 -17.33 -11.32
N LEU A 85 -15.32 -17.06 -10.42
CA LEU A 85 -15.45 -17.42 -9.00
C LEU A 85 -15.51 -16.21 -8.06
N GLY A 86 -15.32 -14.99 -8.57
CA GLY A 86 -15.07 -13.82 -7.71
C GLY A 86 -13.81 -13.97 -6.86
N GLY A 87 -12.91 -14.87 -7.26
CA GLY A 87 -11.75 -15.27 -6.47
C GLY A 87 -10.55 -14.35 -6.69
N ALA A 88 -9.78 -14.15 -5.63
CA ALA A 88 -8.51 -13.42 -5.66
C ALA A 88 -7.45 -14.24 -4.90
N PRO A 89 -6.14 -13.93 -5.04
CA PRO A 89 -5.08 -14.50 -4.22
C PRO A 89 -5.29 -14.21 -2.72
N GLU A 90 -4.59 -14.94 -1.85
CA GLU A 90 -4.76 -14.82 -0.39
C GLU A 90 -4.62 -13.38 0.13
N ALA A 91 -3.70 -12.61 -0.43
CA ALA A 91 -3.45 -11.21 -0.04
C ALA A 91 -4.60 -10.26 -0.39
N VAL A 92 -5.53 -10.63 -1.29
CA VAL A 92 -6.59 -9.75 -1.79
C VAL A 92 -7.96 -10.35 -1.52
N ARG A 93 -8.87 -9.54 -0.99
CA ARG A 93 -10.28 -9.86 -0.81
C ARG A 93 -11.11 -9.08 -1.82
N THR A 94 -12.07 -9.75 -2.47
CA THR A 94 -13.03 -9.09 -3.35
C THR A 94 -14.22 -8.53 -2.57
N GLY A 95 -14.69 -7.37 -2.98
CA GLY A 95 -15.84 -6.65 -2.46
C GLY A 95 -17.03 -6.63 -3.42
N HIS A 96 -18.07 -5.90 -3.04
CA HIS A 96 -19.16 -5.55 -3.94
C HIS A 96 -18.69 -4.57 -5.02
N ASP A 97 -19.36 -4.56 -6.17
CA ASP A 97 -19.12 -3.64 -7.29
C ASP A 97 -17.67 -3.56 -7.81
N GLY A 98 -16.92 -4.65 -7.67
CA GLY A 98 -15.52 -4.74 -8.13
C GLY A 98 -14.51 -4.08 -7.21
N MET A 99 -14.93 -3.61 -6.03
CA MET A 99 -14.03 -3.14 -4.97
C MET A 99 -13.08 -4.25 -4.55
N LEU A 100 -11.83 -3.90 -4.27
CA LEU A 100 -10.83 -4.80 -3.73
C LEU A 100 -10.38 -4.33 -2.35
N PHE A 101 -9.97 -5.26 -1.50
CA PHE A 101 -9.45 -4.98 -0.16
C PHE A 101 -8.19 -5.79 0.09
N LEU A 102 -7.29 -5.24 0.90
CA LEU A 102 -6.13 -5.97 1.40
C LEU A 102 -6.58 -6.92 2.51
N THR A 103 -6.30 -8.22 2.39
CA THR A 103 -6.73 -9.23 3.37
C THR A 103 -6.17 -8.96 4.77
N GLU A 104 -5.00 -8.35 4.86
CA GLU A 104 -4.33 -8.01 6.12
C GLU A 104 -5.14 -7.03 6.97
N GLU A 105 -5.95 -6.16 6.36
CA GLU A 105 -6.85 -5.23 7.06
C GLU A 105 -7.96 -5.96 7.85
N MET A 106 -8.23 -7.22 7.49
CA MET A 106 -9.28 -8.07 8.06
C MET A 106 -8.72 -9.29 8.79
N THR A 107 -7.39 -9.39 8.93
CA THR A 107 -6.75 -10.56 9.53
C THR A 107 -6.68 -10.39 11.05
N TRP A 108 -7.35 -11.28 11.78
CA TRP A 108 -7.16 -11.40 13.23
C TRP A 108 -5.81 -12.05 13.55
N ARG A 109 -5.14 -11.57 14.61
CA ARG A 109 -3.86 -12.11 15.09
C ARG A 109 -3.94 -12.38 16.58
N ARG A 110 -3.42 -13.53 17.02
CA ARG A 110 -3.41 -13.96 18.43
C ARG A 110 -2.81 -12.92 19.38
N ASP A 111 -1.67 -12.34 18.99
CA ASP A 111 -0.92 -11.38 19.81
C ASP A 111 -1.20 -9.91 19.44
N ALA A 112 -2.26 -9.63 18.67
CA ALA A 112 -2.57 -8.30 18.11
C ALA A 112 -2.47 -7.17 19.15
N TRP A 113 -3.11 -7.33 20.31
CA TRP A 113 -3.12 -6.31 21.36
C TRP A 113 -1.79 -6.17 22.08
N ARG A 114 -1.02 -7.27 22.23
CA ARG A 114 0.33 -7.21 22.80
C ARG A 114 1.28 -6.46 21.87
N ASN A 115 1.17 -6.71 20.57
CA ASN A 115 1.96 -6.02 19.55
C ASN A 115 1.61 -4.53 19.51
N GLN A 116 0.32 -4.18 19.58
CA GLN A 116 -0.14 -2.80 19.67
C GLN A 116 0.43 -2.08 20.88
N ALA A 117 0.34 -2.69 22.07
CA ALA A 117 0.91 -2.10 23.27
C ALA A 117 2.42 -1.84 23.11
N ALA A 118 3.17 -2.82 22.58
CA ALA A 118 4.61 -2.66 22.35
C ALA A 118 4.94 -1.53 21.35
N ARG A 119 4.20 -1.43 20.24
CA ARG A 119 4.41 -0.35 19.24
C ARG A 119 4.00 1.02 19.77
N ILE A 120 2.96 1.10 20.59
CA ILE A 120 2.57 2.36 21.25
C ILE A 120 3.62 2.78 22.28
N SER A 121 4.16 1.86 23.07
CA SER A 121 5.29 2.16 23.96
C SER A 121 6.52 2.67 23.20
N LEU A 122 6.80 2.11 22.02
CA LEU A 122 7.88 2.60 21.15
C LEU A 122 7.59 4.03 20.65
N LEU A 123 6.36 4.31 20.20
CA LEU A 123 5.94 5.65 19.77
C LEU A 123 6.03 6.67 20.90
N ALA A 124 5.59 6.31 22.11
CA ALA A 124 5.70 7.16 23.30
C ALA A 124 7.16 7.44 23.68
N GLY A 125 8.01 6.41 23.73
CA GLY A 125 9.44 6.59 23.98
C GLY A 125 10.11 7.45 22.91
N THR A 126 9.73 7.28 21.64
CA THR A 126 10.24 8.10 20.53
C THR A 126 9.80 9.55 20.67
N SER A 127 8.52 9.78 20.98
CA SER A 127 7.96 11.12 21.22
C SER A 127 8.71 11.83 22.35
N ALA A 128 8.90 11.17 23.50
CA ALA A 128 9.60 11.72 24.64
C ALA A 128 11.08 12.04 24.32
N SER A 129 11.78 11.14 23.61
CA SER A 129 13.19 11.35 23.24
C SER A 129 13.38 12.44 22.19
N LEU A 130 12.42 12.62 21.29
CA LEU A 130 12.39 13.74 20.33
C LEU A 130 12.08 15.07 21.03
N GLN A 131 11.14 15.06 21.97
CA GLN A 131 10.76 16.27 22.71
C GLN A 131 11.94 16.84 23.52
N LYS A 132 12.77 15.98 24.13
CA LYS A 132 14.02 16.39 24.81
C LYS A 132 15.01 17.09 23.87
N GLN A 133 14.88 16.89 22.56
CA GLN A 133 15.70 17.50 21.52
C GLN A 133 14.98 18.69 20.84
N GLY A 134 13.84 19.13 21.38
CA GLY A 134 13.05 20.23 20.81
C GLY A 134 12.25 19.86 19.57
N VAL A 135 12.05 18.57 19.29
CA VAL A 135 11.31 18.08 18.14
C VAL A 135 9.96 17.51 18.61
N ALA A 136 8.86 18.05 18.09
CA ALA A 136 7.53 17.48 18.35
C ALA A 136 7.29 16.25 17.46
N LEU A 137 6.53 15.27 17.95
CA LEU A 137 6.06 14.12 17.17
C LEU A 137 4.54 14.08 17.18
N VAL A 138 3.93 14.02 15.98
CA VAL A 138 2.50 13.77 15.79
C VAL A 138 2.33 12.48 15.00
N VAL A 139 1.54 11.54 15.53
CA VAL A 139 1.16 10.31 14.84
C VAL A 139 -0.13 10.54 14.07
N VAL A 140 -0.14 10.22 12.77
CA VAL A 140 -1.36 10.23 11.95
C VAL A 140 -1.84 8.80 11.81
N LEU A 141 -2.92 8.46 12.52
CA LEU A 141 -3.45 7.10 12.53
C LEU A 141 -4.40 6.91 11.33
N VAL A 142 -3.94 6.18 10.32
CA VAL A 142 -4.71 5.98 9.08
C VAL A 142 -5.66 4.80 9.22
N PRO A 143 -6.99 5.00 9.08
CA PRO A 143 -7.94 3.90 9.13
C PRO A 143 -7.83 3.03 7.89
N ASP A 144 -7.96 1.72 8.08
CA ASP A 144 -7.95 0.76 7.00
C ASP A 144 -9.17 0.95 6.09
N LYS A 145 -8.99 0.71 4.80
CA LYS A 145 -10.06 0.84 3.80
C LYS A 145 -11.23 -0.11 4.12
N ALA A 146 -10.94 -1.36 4.48
CA ALA A 146 -11.96 -2.35 4.86
C ALA A 146 -12.79 -1.93 6.08
N ARG A 147 -12.19 -1.16 7.01
CA ARG A 147 -12.91 -0.60 8.17
C ARG A 147 -13.79 0.59 7.77
N MET A 148 -13.35 1.44 6.85
CA MET A 148 -14.14 2.58 6.40
C MET A 148 -15.30 2.15 5.49
N LEU A 149 -15.13 1.04 4.76
CA LEU A 149 -16.06 0.55 3.75
C LEU A 149 -16.60 -0.85 4.11
N GLN A 150 -16.98 -1.07 5.37
CA GLN A 150 -17.38 -2.40 5.87
C GLN A 150 -18.52 -3.02 5.05
N GLN A 151 -19.47 -2.19 4.60
CA GLN A 151 -20.62 -2.63 3.79
C GLN A 151 -20.22 -3.10 2.38
N GLN A 152 -19.03 -2.75 1.91
CA GLN A 152 -18.50 -3.16 0.61
C GLN A 152 -17.67 -4.45 0.69
N VAL A 153 -17.33 -4.91 1.89
CA VAL A 153 -16.56 -6.15 2.10
C VAL A 153 -17.49 -7.36 1.97
N ARG A 154 -17.23 -8.23 0.97
CA ARG A 154 -17.97 -9.49 0.85
C ARG A 154 -17.65 -10.42 2.02
N GLY A 155 -18.69 -10.97 2.63
CA GLY A 155 -18.57 -11.78 3.85
C GLY A 155 -18.53 -10.96 5.14
N GLY A 156 -18.58 -9.63 5.03
CA GLY A 156 -18.61 -8.71 6.17
C GLY A 156 -17.22 -8.40 6.75
N TYR A 157 -17.11 -7.23 7.38
CA TYR A 157 -15.92 -6.87 8.15
C TYR A 157 -15.90 -7.61 9.50
N PRO A 158 -14.78 -8.23 9.91
CA PRO A 158 -14.74 -9.03 11.13
C PRO A 158 -15.04 -8.21 12.38
N ALA A 159 -16.09 -8.59 13.13
CA ALA A 159 -16.52 -7.89 14.34
C ALA A 159 -15.41 -7.78 15.41
N VAL A 160 -14.50 -8.77 15.48
CA VAL A 160 -13.35 -8.77 16.39
C VAL A 160 -12.39 -7.59 16.16
N LEU A 161 -12.41 -6.98 14.97
CA LEU A 161 -11.56 -5.84 14.61
C LEU A 161 -12.26 -4.49 14.78
N SER A 162 -13.56 -4.45 15.12
CA SER A 162 -14.36 -3.22 15.24
C SER A 162 -13.75 -2.19 16.20
N ALA A 163 -13.14 -2.65 17.30
CA ALA A 163 -12.52 -1.80 18.31
C ALA A 163 -11.05 -1.42 18.00
N ARG A 164 -10.41 -1.98 16.96
CA ARG A 164 -8.97 -1.83 16.69
C ARG A 164 -8.55 -0.37 16.61
N TYR A 165 -9.17 0.39 15.72
CA TYR A 165 -8.84 1.80 15.49
C TYR A 165 -9.07 2.66 16.74
N GLN A 166 -10.27 2.57 17.34
CA GLN A 166 -10.62 3.42 18.48
C GLN A 166 -9.76 3.11 19.70
N ARG A 167 -9.45 1.84 19.93
CA ARG A 167 -8.55 1.44 21.01
C ARG A 167 -7.11 1.90 20.75
N ALA A 168 -6.60 1.77 19.53
CA ALA A 168 -5.28 2.30 19.19
C ALA A 168 -5.19 3.82 19.42
N ALA A 169 -6.21 4.58 19.01
CA ALA A 169 -6.28 6.01 19.25
C ALA A 169 -6.33 6.35 20.75
N ALA A 170 -7.13 5.62 21.53
CA ALA A 170 -7.23 5.82 22.98
C ALA A 170 -5.90 5.48 23.69
N ASP A 171 -5.29 4.35 23.35
CA ASP A 171 -4.02 3.89 23.91
C ASP A 171 -2.88 4.88 23.58
N LEU A 172 -2.84 5.43 22.35
CA LEU A 172 -1.87 6.47 21.97
C LEU A 172 -2.02 7.74 22.83
N ARG A 173 -3.24 8.23 22.99
CA ARG A 173 -3.52 9.41 23.83
C ARG A 173 -3.17 9.14 25.30
N ALA A 174 -3.53 7.97 25.82
CA ALA A 174 -3.21 7.57 27.20
C ALA A 174 -1.69 7.48 27.43
N ALA A 175 -0.92 7.09 26.41
CA ALA A 175 0.53 7.08 26.43
C ALA A 175 1.18 8.47 26.22
N GLY A 176 0.38 9.55 26.15
CA GLY A 176 0.86 10.92 25.95
C GLY A 176 1.33 11.24 24.53
N VAL A 177 1.03 10.39 23.54
CA VAL A 177 1.39 10.62 22.15
C VAL A 177 0.34 11.51 21.48
N ALA A 178 0.79 12.63 20.90
CA ALA A 178 -0.08 13.46 20.07
C ALA A 178 -0.52 12.67 18.82
N VAL A 179 -1.83 12.47 18.66
CA VAL A 179 -2.40 11.65 17.59
C VAL A 179 -3.49 12.40 16.83
N VAL A 180 -3.40 12.37 15.50
CA VAL A 180 -4.46 12.78 14.58
C VAL A 180 -5.26 11.54 14.18
N THR A 181 -6.53 11.50 14.58
CA THR A 181 -7.48 10.50 14.09
C THR A 181 -8.23 11.04 12.88
N LEU A 182 -8.42 10.19 11.87
CA LEU A 182 -8.99 10.59 10.57
C LEU A 182 -10.45 10.18 10.37
N ASP A 183 -11.09 9.58 11.37
CA ASP A 183 -12.50 9.17 11.30
C ASP A 183 -13.41 10.33 10.87
N ASP A 184 -13.40 11.43 11.60
CA ASP A 184 -14.30 12.56 11.33
C ASP A 184 -14.02 13.19 9.96
N ALA A 185 -12.76 13.17 9.52
CA ALA A 185 -12.37 13.72 8.22
C ALA A 185 -12.82 12.83 7.05
N LEU A 186 -12.72 11.50 7.21
CA LEU A 186 -12.93 10.53 6.13
C LEU A 186 -14.32 9.91 6.12
N GLN A 187 -14.95 9.67 7.28
CA GLN A 187 -16.24 8.99 7.41
C GLN A 187 -17.37 9.62 6.55
N PRO A 188 -17.54 10.96 6.50
CA PRO A 188 -18.59 11.57 5.69
C PRO A 188 -18.47 11.29 4.19
N ARG A 189 -17.27 10.90 3.75
CA ARG A 189 -16.91 10.69 2.34
C ARG A 189 -16.21 9.35 2.13
N ALA A 190 -16.42 8.36 3.01
CA ALA A 190 -15.65 7.12 3.02
C ALA A 190 -15.63 6.44 1.65
N GLY A 191 -16.78 6.34 0.99
CA GLY A 191 -16.93 5.77 -0.36
C GLY A 191 -16.21 6.54 -1.48
N GLN A 192 -15.75 7.76 -1.20
CA GLN A 192 -15.06 8.65 -2.14
C GLN A 192 -13.63 8.98 -1.69
N ALA A 193 -13.18 8.45 -0.54
CA ALA A 193 -11.87 8.73 0.05
C ALA A 193 -10.82 7.69 -0.30
N TYR A 194 -11.21 6.54 -0.82
CA TYR A 194 -10.32 5.44 -1.20
C TYR A 194 -10.48 5.11 -2.68
N TYR A 195 -9.40 4.64 -3.29
CA TYR A 195 -9.48 3.98 -4.59
C TYR A 195 -10.25 2.67 -4.47
N GLY A 196 -10.90 2.22 -5.53
CA GLY A 196 -11.62 0.94 -5.55
C GLY A 196 -10.67 -0.25 -5.70
N SER A 197 -9.67 -0.11 -6.56
CA SER A 197 -8.78 -1.21 -6.98
C SER A 197 -7.43 -1.22 -6.26
N ASP A 198 -7.28 -0.38 -5.23
CA ASP A 198 -6.02 -0.09 -4.53
C ASP A 198 -6.25 -0.02 -3.00
N THR A 199 -5.20 -0.26 -2.21
CA THR A 199 -5.21 -0.18 -0.73
C THR A 199 -5.35 1.26 -0.22
N HIS A 200 -4.83 2.23 -0.96
CA HIS A 200 -4.61 3.59 -0.46
C HIS A 200 -5.87 4.45 -0.52
N TRP A 201 -5.85 5.55 0.26
CA TRP A 201 -6.74 6.67 0.00
C TRP A 201 -6.51 7.21 -1.43
N ASN A 202 -7.52 7.88 -1.98
CA ASN A 202 -7.34 8.69 -3.19
C ASN A 202 -7.05 10.15 -2.83
N GLN A 203 -6.91 11.01 -3.83
CA GLN A 203 -6.58 12.43 -3.63
C GLN A 203 -7.57 13.15 -2.69
N ARG A 204 -8.86 12.84 -2.73
CA ARG A 204 -9.85 13.43 -1.82
C ARG A 204 -9.64 12.99 -0.37
N GLY A 205 -9.32 11.72 -0.16
CA GLY A 205 -8.99 11.19 1.16
C GLY A 205 -7.69 11.76 1.71
N ALA A 206 -6.66 11.85 0.88
CA ALA A 206 -5.38 12.46 1.21
C ALA A 206 -5.52 13.94 1.59
N HIS A 207 -6.28 14.72 0.82
CA HIS A 207 -6.55 16.13 1.13
C HIS A 207 -7.27 16.27 2.48
N ALA A 208 -8.32 15.48 2.71
CA ALA A 208 -9.04 15.47 3.97
C ALA A 208 -8.14 15.14 5.17
N ALA A 209 -7.21 14.20 4.99
CA ALA A 209 -6.24 13.84 6.00
C ALA A 209 -5.25 14.98 6.26
N ALA A 210 -4.76 15.64 5.22
CA ALA A 210 -3.87 16.78 5.35
C ALA A 210 -4.52 17.97 6.09
N ASP A 211 -5.79 18.28 5.78
CA ASP A 211 -6.58 19.29 6.49
C ASP A 211 -6.70 18.96 7.99
N ALA A 212 -6.99 17.69 8.32
CA ALA A 212 -7.09 17.24 9.70
C ALA A 212 -5.76 17.35 10.45
N VAL A 213 -4.65 17.00 9.79
CA VAL A 213 -3.30 17.16 10.34
C VAL A 213 -2.99 18.63 10.58
N ALA A 214 -3.23 19.50 9.61
CA ALA A 214 -2.97 20.94 9.74
C ALA A 214 -3.78 21.58 10.86
N LYS A 215 -5.05 21.20 11.01
CA LYS A 215 -5.90 21.66 12.13
C LYS A 215 -5.31 21.28 13.49
N GLN A 216 -4.87 20.03 13.66
CA GLN A 216 -4.26 19.58 14.92
C GLN A 216 -2.94 20.31 15.19
N VAL A 217 -2.07 20.39 14.18
CA VAL A 217 -0.74 21.02 14.31
C VAL A 217 -0.87 22.51 14.62
N GLY A 218 -1.79 23.23 13.97
CA GLY A 218 -2.04 24.65 14.22
C GLY A 218 -2.51 24.96 15.65
N GLY A 219 -3.16 24.00 16.32
CA GLY A 219 -3.52 24.10 17.74
C GLY A 219 -2.35 23.78 18.69
N MET A 220 -1.29 23.14 18.21
CA MET A 220 -0.13 22.73 19.01
C MET A 220 1.05 23.70 18.89
N MET A 221 1.29 24.24 17.69
CA MET A 221 2.44 25.09 17.42
C MET A 221 2.21 26.03 16.24
N GLN A 222 3.05 27.06 16.16
CA GLN A 222 3.11 27.98 15.03
C GLN A 222 4.51 27.94 14.43
N PHE A 223 4.60 28.02 13.11
CA PHE A 223 5.86 28.06 12.39
C PHE A 223 6.20 29.50 12.04
N SER A 224 7.42 29.95 12.39
CA SER A 224 7.91 31.27 12.04
C SER A 224 8.15 31.41 10.53
N GLU A 225 8.63 30.33 9.91
CA GLU A 225 8.77 30.22 8.47
C GLU A 225 7.40 29.93 7.87
N ARG A 226 7.03 30.68 6.83
CA ARG A 226 5.75 30.53 6.13
C ARG A 226 6.03 30.53 4.64
N ALA A 227 5.36 29.63 3.93
CA ALA A 227 5.37 29.56 2.48
C ALA A 227 3.94 29.31 1.98
N GLN A 228 3.62 29.86 0.81
CA GLN A 228 2.35 29.58 0.16
C GLN A 228 2.57 28.47 -0.85
N PHE A 229 1.74 27.43 -0.79
CA PHE A 229 1.72 26.37 -1.78
C PHE A 229 0.37 26.34 -2.47
N ARG A 230 0.35 25.82 -3.69
CA ARG A 230 -0.87 25.62 -4.46
C ARG A 230 -0.81 24.26 -5.14
N THR A 231 -1.87 23.48 -4.95
CA THR A 231 -2.08 22.26 -5.73
C THR A 231 -2.90 22.56 -6.98
N SER A 232 -2.45 22.02 -8.13
CA SER A 232 -3.17 22.10 -9.39
C SER A 232 -3.15 20.77 -10.14
N GLU A 233 -4.20 20.53 -10.93
CA GLU A 233 -4.21 19.46 -11.93
C GLU A 233 -3.20 19.77 -13.04
N THR A 234 -2.35 18.81 -13.37
CA THR A 234 -1.35 18.93 -14.44
C THR A 234 -1.72 18.16 -15.70
N GLY A 235 -2.88 17.50 -15.70
CA GLY A 235 -3.41 16.75 -16.82
C GLY A 235 -4.83 16.26 -16.57
N GLY A 236 -5.45 15.69 -17.60
CA GLY A 236 -6.79 15.11 -17.49
C GLY A 236 -6.83 13.75 -16.78
N PRO A 237 -8.02 13.24 -16.43
CA PRO A 237 -8.17 11.92 -15.84
C PRO A 237 -7.57 10.82 -16.72
N ALA A 238 -6.69 10.02 -16.13
CA ALA A 238 -6.06 8.88 -16.78
C ALA A 238 -6.41 7.56 -16.05
N PRO A 239 -6.44 6.42 -16.74
CA PRO A 239 -6.59 5.12 -16.09
C PRO A 239 -5.41 4.81 -15.16
N ARG A 240 -5.71 4.31 -13.96
CA ARG A 240 -4.71 4.01 -12.92
C ARG A 240 -4.89 2.58 -12.41
N VAL A 241 -3.87 1.74 -12.60
CA VAL A 241 -3.87 0.35 -12.10
C VAL A 241 -3.49 0.32 -10.62
N GLY A 242 -4.43 -0.07 -9.77
CA GLY A 242 -4.24 -0.21 -8.33
C GLY A 242 -3.28 -1.33 -7.90
N ASP A 243 -2.68 -1.17 -6.73
CA ASP A 243 -1.79 -2.17 -6.12
C ASP A 243 -2.47 -3.53 -5.93
N LEU A 244 -3.75 -3.58 -5.53
CA LEU A 244 -4.49 -4.85 -5.36
C LEU A 244 -4.70 -5.56 -6.70
N VAL A 245 -4.89 -4.83 -7.80
CA VAL A 245 -4.94 -5.42 -9.15
C VAL A 245 -3.57 -5.99 -9.55
N LYS A 246 -2.48 -5.31 -9.18
CA LYS A 246 -1.11 -5.82 -9.38
C LYS A 246 -0.86 -7.07 -8.55
N MET A 247 -1.29 -7.10 -7.30
CA MET A 247 -1.21 -8.28 -6.41
C MET A 247 -2.02 -9.47 -6.95
N MET A 248 -3.10 -9.21 -7.70
CA MET A 248 -3.85 -10.25 -8.43
C MET A 248 -3.12 -10.76 -9.68
N GLY A 249 -1.99 -10.17 -10.08
CA GLY A 249 -1.32 -10.49 -11.34
C GLY A 249 -2.11 -10.06 -12.58
N LEU A 250 -2.96 -9.03 -12.44
CA LEU A 250 -3.90 -8.59 -13.48
C LEU A 250 -3.60 -7.18 -14.03
N ALA A 251 -2.41 -6.65 -13.75
CA ALA A 251 -2.04 -5.30 -14.16
C ALA A 251 -2.16 -5.08 -15.68
N ASN A 252 -1.72 -6.09 -16.46
CA ASN A 252 -1.71 -6.05 -17.92
C ASN A 252 -2.83 -6.89 -18.55
N ALA A 253 -3.76 -7.42 -17.74
CA ALA A 253 -4.88 -8.21 -18.24
C ALA A 253 -5.87 -7.30 -18.99
N PRO A 254 -6.55 -7.80 -20.04
CA PRO A 254 -7.58 -7.03 -20.72
C PRO A 254 -8.75 -6.73 -19.77
N GLY A 255 -9.43 -5.59 -19.96
CA GLY A 255 -10.45 -5.07 -19.05
C GLY A 255 -11.54 -6.08 -18.66
N TRP A 256 -11.95 -6.94 -19.60
CA TRP A 256 -12.96 -7.97 -19.37
C TRP A 256 -12.49 -9.12 -18.45
N LEU A 257 -11.17 -9.30 -18.24
CA LEU A 257 -10.59 -10.31 -17.34
C LEU A 257 -10.21 -9.76 -15.96
N ARG A 258 -10.18 -8.44 -15.77
CA ARG A 258 -9.71 -7.83 -14.52
C ARG A 258 -10.79 -7.04 -13.81
N PRO A 259 -10.63 -6.75 -12.50
CA PRO A 259 -11.47 -5.80 -11.79
C PRO A 259 -11.46 -4.41 -12.47
N PRO A 260 -12.51 -3.59 -12.26
CA PRO A 260 -12.46 -2.19 -12.63
C PRO A 260 -11.21 -1.52 -12.05
N ILE A 261 -10.58 -0.66 -12.84
CA ILE A 261 -9.47 0.17 -12.36
C ILE A 261 -9.93 1.59 -12.10
N ASP A 262 -9.14 2.27 -11.27
CA ASP A 262 -9.39 3.65 -10.91
C ASP A 262 -9.05 4.58 -12.07
N SER A 263 -9.55 5.81 -11.98
CA SER A 263 -9.17 6.92 -12.83
C SER A 263 -8.81 8.11 -11.96
N GLU A 264 -7.75 8.82 -12.35
CA GLU A 264 -7.22 9.94 -11.58
C GLU A 264 -6.59 10.97 -12.51
N ALA A 265 -6.83 12.24 -12.23
CA ALA A 265 -6.07 13.34 -12.81
C ALA A 265 -4.80 13.58 -11.97
N PRO A 266 -3.61 13.71 -12.59
CA PRO A 266 -2.40 13.97 -11.83
C PRO A 266 -2.47 15.35 -11.15
N LEU A 267 -2.11 15.39 -9.87
CA LEU A 267 -1.97 16.62 -9.09
C LEU A 267 -0.50 16.90 -8.82
N GLN A 268 -0.16 18.19 -8.84
CA GLN A 268 1.15 18.68 -8.41
C GLN A 268 0.97 19.87 -7.49
N THR A 269 1.76 19.91 -6.42
CA THR A 269 1.83 21.05 -5.50
C THR A 269 3.12 21.81 -5.72
N GLU A 270 3.02 23.12 -5.89
CA GLU A 270 4.16 24.01 -6.08
C GLU A 270 4.13 25.15 -5.07
N GLN A 271 5.31 25.66 -4.70
CA GLN A 271 5.42 26.87 -3.89
C GLN A 271 5.14 28.10 -4.77
N VAL A 272 4.16 28.91 -4.35
CA VAL A 272 3.76 30.14 -5.05
C VAL A 272 4.86 31.19 -4.88
N GLY A 273 5.24 31.85 -5.98
CA GLY A 273 6.25 32.91 -5.96
C GLY A 273 7.70 32.42 -6.04
N ALA A 274 7.95 31.13 -6.24
CA ALA A 274 9.30 30.58 -6.43
C ALA A 274 9.88 30.81 -7.85
N LYS A 275 9.24 31.63 -8.68
CA LYS A 275 9.80 32.02 -10.00
C LYS A 275 10.87 33.09 -9.79
N ASP A 276 12.05 32.85 -10.36
CA ASP A 276 13.25 33.70 -10.35
C ASP A 276 14.21 33.56 -9.15
N VAL A 277 14.33 32.36 -8.60
CA VAL A 277 15.60 31.98 -7.98
C VAL A 277 16.17 30.83 -8.79
N GLY A 278 17.13 31.15 -9.65
CA GLY A 278 17.94 30.13 -10.34
C GLY A 278 18.55 29.16 -9.35
N ALA A 279 19.27 28.15 -9.84
CA ALA A 279 19.86 27.09 -9.03
C ALA A 279 20.59 27.55 -7.74
N ALA A 280 21.01 28.82 -7.63
CA ALA A 280 21.58 29.46 -6.44
C ALA A 280 20.60 29.77 -5.27
N GLY A 281 19.29 29.83 -5.50
CA GLY A 281 18.28 30.19 -4.47
C GLY A 281 17.80 29.05 -3.59
N LEU A 282 18.02 27.82 -4.05
CA LEU A 282 17.72 26.59 -3.32
C LEU A 282 18.82 26.23 -2.30
N PHE A 283 19.88 27.05 -2.22
CA PHE A 283 21.04 26.89 -1.32
C PHE A 283 21.04 27.87 -0.14
N GLY A 284 20.01 28.70 0.02
CA GLY A 284 19.73 29.30 1.31
C GLY A 284 19.22 28.19 2.23
N ALA A 285 20.13 27.54 2.96
CA ALA A 285 19.84 26.47 3.91
C ALA A 285 18.84 26.97 4.98
N THR A 286 17.57 26.91 4.62
CA THR A 286 16.45 27.22 5.49
C THR A 286 15.97 25.86 5.97
N ALA A 287 16.17 25.60 7.25
CA ALA A 287 15.86 24.33 7.87
C ALA A 287 14.40 23.95 7.61
N VAL A 288 14.15 22.79 6.99
CA VAL A 288 12.78 22.39 6.68
C VAL A 288 12.05 22.09 8.01
N PRO A 289 11.02 22.88 8.39
CA PRO A 289 10.51 22.86 9.77
C PRO A 289 9.70 21.60 10.09
N VAL A 290 9.27 20.86 9.07
CA VAL A 290 8.41 19.68 9.20
C VAL A 290 8.98 18.54 8.38
N THR A 291 9.07 17.35 8.98
CA THR A 291 9.37 16.11 8.25
C THR A 291 8.18 15.15 8.32
N LEU A 292 7.78 14.62 7.17
CA LEU A 292 6.83 13.51 7.04
C LEU A 292 7.58 12.19 6.90
N VAL A 293 7.36 11.27 7.83
CA VAL A 293 7.79 9.86 7.74
C VAL A 293 6.57 8.96 7.68
N GLY A 294 6.73 7.77 7.13
CA GLY A 294 5.65 6.80 7.06
C GLY A 294 5.76 5.88 5.86
N THR A 295 4.60 5.47 5.37
CA THR A 295 4.49 4.44 4.34
C THR A 295 4.24 5.06 2.97
N SER A 296 3.83 4.25 2.01
CA SER A 296 3.42 4.76 0.71
C SER A 296 2.08 5.50 0.68
N TYR A 297 1.29 5.52 1.75
CA TYR A 297 0.22 6.51 1.90
C TYR A 297 0.77 7.94 1.82
N SER A 298 1.97 8.17 2.36
CA SER A 298 2.67 9.45 2.32
C SER A 298 3.32 9.79 0.97
N LEU A 299 3.37 8.82 0.04
CA LEU A 299 3.97 8.98 -1.29
C LEU A 299 2.91 9.01 -2.42
N ARG A 300 1.64 8.83 -2.09
CA ARG A 300 0.54 8.64 -3.05
C ARG A 300 -0.53 9.70 -2.86
N ALA A 301 -1.36 9.88 -3.90
CA ALA A 301 -2.52 10.75 -3.87
C ALA A 301 -2.23 12.21 -3.47
N ASN A 302 -0.99 12.67 -3.70
CA ASN A 302 -0.52 14.00 -3.34
C ASN A 302 -0.64 14.38 -1.84
N PHE A 303 -0.63 13.41 -0.92
CA PHE A 303 -0.74 13.71 0.52
C PHE A 303 0.32 14.70 1.01
N HIS A 304 1.58 14.52 0.59
CA HIS A 304 2.68 15.43 0.91
C HIS A 304 2.45 16.85 0.39
N GLY A 305 1.97 16.99 -0.85
CA GLY A 305 1.62 18.28 -1.42
C GLY A 305 0.51 18.98 -0.63
N PHE A 306 -0.58 18.26 -0.36
CA PHE A 306 -1.67 18.80 0.45
C PHE A 306 -1.25 19.17 1.87
N LEU A 307 -0.33 18.43 2.49
CA LEU A 307 0.23 18.80 3.79
C LEU A 307 0.99 20.14 3.74
N GLN A 308 1.79 20.37 2.69
CA GLN A 308 2.50 21.64 2.53
C GLN A 308 1.53 22.81 2.35
N GLU A 309 0.50 22.61 1.53
CA GLU A 309 -0.55 23.60 1.30
C GLU A 309 -1.35 23.91 2.56
N ALA A 310 -1.80 22.88 3.28
CA ALA A 310 -2.61 23.06 4.48
C ALA A 310 -1.80 23.62 5.66
N LEU A 311 -0.54 23.20 5.84
CA LEU A 311 0.32 23.73 6.90
C LEU A 311 0.88 25.12 6.55
N GLY A 312 1.04 25.44 5.26
CA GLY A 312 1.67 26.68 4.79
C GLY A 312 3.16 26.75 5.10
N VAL A 313 3.84 25.60 5.08
CA VAL A 313 5.29 25.46 5.30
C VAL A 313 5.85 24.32 4.44
N SER A 314 7.14 24.38 4.13
CA SER A 314 7.83 23.28 3.46
C SER A 314 7.83 22.03 4.35
N VAL A 315 7.58 20.87 3.73
CA VAL A 315 7.60 19.57 4.40
C VAL A 315 8.61 18.68 3.71
N LEU A 316 9.56 18.12 4.43
CA LEU A 316 10.46 17.10 3.91
C LEU A 316 9.73 15.76 3.91
N ASN A 317 9.57 15.12 2.75
CA ASN A 317 8.99 13.78 2.69
C ASN A 317 10.08 12.70 2.76
N ALA A 318 10.25 12.10 3.93
CA ALA A 318 11.15 10.99 4.20
C ALA A 318 10.42 9.64 4.27
N ALA A 319 9.17 9.56 3.78
CA ALA A 319 8.42 8.32 3.70
C ALA A 319 9.01 7.33 2.68
N ARG A 320 8.67 6.05 2.86
CA ARG A 320 9.20 4.95 2.03
C ARG A 320 8.08 3.99 1.66
N ASP A 321 8.07 3.54 0.40
CA ASP A 321 7.16 2.49 -0.04
C ASP A 321 7.65 1.13 0.47
N GLY A 322 6.72 0.27 0.91
CA GLY A 322 7.06 -1.04 1.49
C GLY A 322 7.77 -0.98 2.86
N ALA A 323 7.87 0.19 3.48
CA ALA A 323 8.68 0.43 4.69
C ALA A 323 8.14 -0.17 5.99
N GLY A 324 6.91 -0.67 5.95
CA GLY A 324 6.20 -1.12 7.13
C GLY A 324 6.11 -0.03 8.21
N PHE A 325 6.27 -0.42 9.46
CA PHE A 325 6.11 0.50 10.60
C PHE A 325 7.36 1.35 10.90
N LEU A 326 8.56 0.77 10.83
CA LEU A 326 9.77 1.38 11.40
C LEU A 326 10.77 1.92 10.38
N GLN A 327 10.83 1.38 9.17
CA GLN A 327 11.99 1.61 8.30
C GLN A 327 12.20 3.08 7.95
N SER A 328 11.13 3.79 7.57
CA SER A 328 11.20 5.22 7.19
C SER A 328 11.73 6.09 8.33
N ILE A 329 11.22 5.93 9.55
CA ILE A 329 11.66 6.73 10.71
C ILE A 329 13.09 6.33 11.14
N GLU A 330 13.44 5.04 11.10
CA GLU A 330 14.79 4.58 11.48
C GLU A 330 15.85 5.16 10.54
N GLU A 331 15.61 5.10 9.23
CA GLU A 331 16.50 5.68 8.23
C GLU A 331 16.61 7.20 8.41
N TYR A 332 15.48 7.89 8.63
CA TYR A 332 15.47 9.34 8.79
C TYR A 332 16.25 9.79 10.03
N LEU A 333 16.02 9.18 11.19
CA LEU A 333 16.69 9.56 12.45
C LEU A 333 18.20 9.31 12.42
N ARG A 334 18.66 8.40 11.55
CA ARG A 334 20.09 8.10 11.35
C ARG A 334 20.74 8.98 10.28
N ASN A 335 19.95 9.72 9.51
CA ASN A 335 20.45 10.55 8.44
C ASN A 335 21.10 11.83 9.01
N GLU A 336 22.19 12.27 8.37
CA GLU A 336 22.86 13.54 8.67
C GLU A 336 21.89 14.72 8.61
N ALA A 337 20.90 14.68 7.70
CA ALA A 337 19.86 15.71 7.63
C ALA A 337 19.13 15.90 8.97
N PHE A 338 18.79 14.82 9.69
CA PHE A 338 18.19 14.93 11.02
C PHE A 338 19.21 15.33 12.09
N GLN A 339 20.44 14.83 12.01
CA GLN A 339 21.45 15.08 13.05
C GLN A 339 21.94 16.54 13.05
N SER A 340 22.15 17.10 11.85
CA SER A 340 22.67 18.46 11.65
C SER A 340 21.58 19.52 11.68
N ASP A 341 20.36 19.19 11.24
CA ASP A 341 19.28 20.17 11.09
C ASP A 341 17.90 19.58 11.46
N LYS A 342 17.62 19.55 12.77
CA LYS A 342 16.41 18.92 13.31
C LYS A 342 15.16 19.72 12.93
N PRO A 343 14.10 19.07 12.44
CA PRO A 343 12.83 19.74 12.19
C PRO A 343 12.18 20.14 13.50
N LYS A 344 11.24 21.08 13.45
CA LYS A 344 10.39 21.41 14.61
C LYS A 344 9.33 20.34 14.86
N LEU A 345 8.89 19.67 13.80
CA LEU A 345 7.84 18.65 13.85
C LEU A 345 8.18 17.46 12.97
N ILE A 346 7.97 16.26 13.50
CA ILE A 346 7.87 15.03 12.73
C ILE A 346 6.40 14.60 12.71
N ILE A 347 5.86 14.40 11.51
CA ILE A 347 4.57 13.78 11.26
C ILE A 347 4.84 12.32 10.89
N TRP A 348 4.34 11.38 11.69
CA TRP A 348 4.51 9.95 11.45
C TRP A 348 3.18 9.32 11.05
N GLU A 349 3.03 9.05 9.76
CA GLU A 349 1.88 8.36 9.17
C GLU A 349 1.94 6.86 9.46
N VAL A 350 0.89 6.33 10.10
CA VAL A 350 0.81 4.93 10.53
C VAL A 350 -0.57 4.36 10.22
N PRO A 351 -0.67 3.42 9.26
CA PRO A 351 -1.90 2.64 9.07
C PRO A 351 -2.20 1.74 10.27
N GLU A 352 -3.47 1.70 10.70
CA GLU A 352 -3.89 1.03 11.94
C GLU A 352 -3.48 -0.45 12.00
N ARG A 353 -3.50 -1.16 10.85
CA ARG A 353 -3.11 -2.58 10.76
C ARG A 353 -1.66 -2.82 11.19
N PHE A 354 -0.78 -1.84 10.99
CA PHE A 354 0.59 -2.00 11.42
C PHE A 354 0.68 -2.07 12.92
N LEU A 355 -0.13 -1.37 13.72
CA LEU A 355 0.01 -1.46 15.18
C LEU A 355 -0.16 -2.90 15.71
N GLN A 356 -0.92 -3.75 15.01
CA GLN A 356 -1.17 -5.14 15.44
C GLN A 356 -0.34 -6.19 14.69
N ALA A 357 0.46 -5.79 13.69
CA ALA A 357 1.31 -6.70 12.93
C ALA A 357 2.38 -7.37 13.83
N PRO A 358 2.89 -8.56 13.47
CA PRO A 358 3.98 -9.19 14.21
C PRO A 358 5.16 -8.25 14.40
N LEU A 359 5.72 -8.27 15.61
CA LEU A 359 6.94 -7.54 15.93
C LEU A 359 8.13 -8.20 15.22
N GLY A 360 9.13 -7.40 14.86
CA GLY A 360 10.36 -7.88 14.24
C GLY A 360 11.54 -6.95 14.43
N GLY A 361 11.32 -5.64 14.25
CA GLY A 361 12.38 -4.62 14.31
C GLY A 361 12.37 -3.76 15.59
N GLU A 362 11.31 -3.81 16.39
CA GLU A 362 11.12 -2.90 17.53
C GLU A 362 12.22 -3.07 18.59
N LYS A 363 12.70 -4.31 18.76
CA LYS A 363 13.83 -4.60 19.65
C LYS A 363 15.09 -3.94 19.08
N GLY A 364 15.70 -3.06 19.87
CA GLY A 364 16.91 -2.32 19.49
C GLY A 364 16.68 -1.07 18.64
N PHE A 365 15.42 -0.66 18.39
CA PHE A 365 15.10 0.58 17.67
C PHE A 365 15.87 1.79 18.25
N PHE A 366 15.76 2.02 19.56
CA PHE A 366 16.42 3.14 20.25
C PHE A 366 17.95 3.09 20.16
N ALA A 367 18.53 1.89 20.25
CA ALA A 367 19.97 1.70 20.09
C ALA A 367 20.43 2.01 18.65
N ARG A 368 19.66 1.63 17.63
CA ARG A 368 20.00 1.88 16.22
C ARG A 368 19.82 3.35 15.82
N THR A 369 18.86 4.05 16.41
CA THR A 369 18.55 5.45 16.07
C THR A 369 19.32 6.46 16.92
N GLY A 370 19.94 6.02 18.01
CA GLY A 370 20.61 6.92 18.96
C GLY A 370 19.64 7.76 19.78
N LEU A 371 18.32 7.54 19.64
CA LEU A 371 17.33 8.07 20.57
C LEU A 371 17.49 7.29 21.88
N GLY A 372 18.10 7.90 22.90
CA GLY A 372 18.21 7.26 24.22
C GLY A 372 16.81 6.83 24.71
N PRO A 373 16.70 5.74 25.50
CA PRO A 373 15.42 5.41 26.14
C PRO A 373 14.94 6.63 26.93
N ALA A 374 13.62 6.85 26.97
CA ALA A 374 13.04 7.75 27.95
C ALA A 374 13.46 7.21 29.32
N GLY A 375 14.49 7.83 29.92
CA GLY A 375 15.09 7.35 31.15
C GLY A 375 14.07 7.10 32.25
N ASP A 376 14.37 6.07 33.05
CA ASP A 376 13.68 5.66 34.26
C ASP A 376 13.36 6.82 35.22
#